data_AF-A0A523GFT6-F1
#
_entry.id   AF-A0A523GFT6-F1
#
_cell.length_a   1.000
_cell.length_b   1.000
_cell.length_c   1.000
_cell.angle_alpha   90.00
_cell.angle_beta   90.00
_cell.angle_gamma   90.00
#
_symmetry.space_group_name_H-M   'P 1'
#
loop_
_entity.id
_entity.type
_entity.pdbx_description
1 polymer ?
#
loop_
_entity_poly.entity_id
_entity_poly.type
_entity_poly.pdbx_seq_one_letter_code
_entity_poly.pdbx_strand_id
1 'polypeptide(L)'
;KYIKYTTTAFEEQLYEAAFYASVEDDVYTHFTFAEKHLPYFKKKYYSVIKRVSRTTKKTFHISYSFQKKETDTLAVTPENLPYRDAKGNLVFRPSGHGALLENLNDVNADIVFVKNIDNVAAREYVEEIAFYKKVLAGKLLHLQGKIFGYIEELEGDVSSELIKEIHSFIWNELDVKDIPQGISVTREFLNRPLRVCGVVKNKGASGGGPFWVKDEEGVSSLQIVEKSQIDLQDKHHIAVINEATHFNPVDLVCGLRDYKGNKFDLKQYANPDAGFISKKYENGKPIKALELPGLWNGSMDNWNTIFVEVPIITFNPVKSVNDLLKKEHRPNA
;
A
#
# COMPACT_ATOMS: atom_id res chain seq x y z
N LYS A 1 -18.94 -19.04 -8.03
CA LYS A 1 -20.33 -19.10 -7.49
C LYS A 1 -20.36 -20.23 -6.47
N TYR A 2 -20.84 -20.00 -5.25
CA TYR A 2 -21.07 -21.07 -4.27
C TYR A 2 -22.41 -21.75 -4.56
N ILE A 3 -22.63 -22.98 -4.07
CA ILE A 3 -23.85 -23.77 -4.32
C ILE A 3 -25.13 -22.92 -4.20
N LYS A 4 -25.21 -22.09 -3.15
CA LYS A 4 -26.45 -21.35 -2.80
C LYS A 4 -26.46 -19.88 -3.23
N TYR A 5 -25.33 -19.28 -3.59
CA TYR A 5 -25.26 -17.84 -3.90
C TYR A 5 -23.99 -17.42 -4.65
N THR A 6 -24.04 -16.25 -5.27
CA THR A 6 -22.87 -15.53 -5.79
C THR A 6 -22.37 -14.52 -4.75
N THR A 7 -21.06 -14.43 -4.64
CA THR A 7 -20.36 -13.46 -3.80
C THR A 7 -19.91 -12.26 -4.62
N THR A 8 -19.50 -11.20 -3.96
CA THR A 8 -18.83 -10.05 -4.58
C THR A 8 -17.46 -9.86 -3.94
N ALA A 9 -16.53 -9.20 -4.62
CA ALA A 9 -15.22 -8.86 -4.04
C ALA A 9 -15.37 -8.21 -2.65
N PHE A 10 -16.29 -7.25 -2.50
CA PHE A 10 -16.60 -6.62 -1.21
C PHE A 10 -16.99 -7.62 -0.09
N GLU A 11 -17.75 -8.66 -0.42
CA GLU A 11 -18.17 -9.67 0.57
C GLU A 11 -17.01 -10.59 0.93
N GLU A 12 -16.16 -10.96 -0.03
CA GLU A 12 -14.97 -11.77 0.26
C GLU A 12 -13.94 -11.00 1.08
N GLN A 13 -13.73 -9.70 0.84
CA GLN A 13 -12.84 -8.89 1.67
C GLN A 13 -13.30 -8.85 3.13
N LEU A 14 -14.60 -8.70 3.38
CA LEU A 14 -15.16 -8.77 4.74
C LEU A 14 -14.94 -10.15 5.35
N TYR A 15 -15.20 -11.22 4.60
CA TYR A 15 -14.99 -12.57 5.10
C TYR A 15 -13.52 -12.83 5.45
N GLU A 16 -12.59 -12.46 4.56
CA GLU A 16 -11.15 -12.65 4.73
C GLU A 16 -10.60 -11.87 5.94
N ALA A 17 -11.03 -10.61 6.12
CA ALA A 17 -10.57 -9.75 7.22
C ALA A 17 -10.85 -10.35 8.61
N ALA A 18 -11.89 -11.17 8.76
CA ALA A 18 -12.20 -11.83 10.03
C ALA A 18 -11.12 -12.80 10.52
N PHE A 19 -10.21 -13.24 9.64
CA PHE A 19 -9.19 -14.24 9.97
C PHE A 19 -7.87 -13.64 10.44
N TYR A 20 -7.61 -12.35 10.14
CA TYR A 20 -6.33 -11.70 10.48
C TYR A 20 -6.44 -10.28 11.02
N ALA A 21 -7.57 -9.59 10.84
CA ALA A 21 -7.76 -8.21 11.27
C ALA A 21 -8.79 -8.06 12.42
N SER A 22 -9.19 -9.17 13.05
CA SER A 22 -10.09 -9.15 14.21
C SER A 22 -9.33 -8.77 15.48
N VAL A 23 -9.86 -7.80 16.22
CA VAL A 23 -9.52 -7.53 17.62
C VAL A 23 -10.64 -8.13 18.46
N GLU A 24 -10.34 -9.20 19.18
CA GLU A 24 -11.35 -10.06 19.82
C GLU A 24 -12.41 -10.50 18.79
N ASP A 25 -13.66 -10.07 18.94
CA ASP A 25 -14.77 -10.37 18.04
C ASP A 25 -15.09 -9.24 17.05
N ASP A 26 -14.42 -8.10 17.15
CA ASP A 26 -14.63 -6.94 16.30
C ASP A 26 -13.64 -6.88 15.12
N VAL A 27 -14.16 -6.68 13.92
CA VAL A 27 -13.39 -6.56 12.68
C VAL A 27 -13.61 -5.18 12.10
N TYR A 28 -12.54 -4.40 12.02
CA TYR A 28 -12.57 -3.04 11.45
C TYR A 28 -12.11 -3.09 10.00
N THR A 29 -12.94 -2.56 9.11
CA THR A 29 -12.61 -2.44 7.69
C THR A 29 -12.87 -1.02 7.20
N HIS A 30 -12.00 -0.56 6.31
CA HIS A 30 -12.10 0.76 5.70
C HIS A 30 -12.02 0.61 4.19
N PHE A 31 -12.97 1.17 3.45
CA PHE A 31 -12.99 1.10 1.99
C PHE A 31 -12.88 2.50 1.39
N THR A 32 -11.88 2.69 0.53
CA THR A 32 -11.73 3.91 -0.26
C THR A 32 -12.17 3.65 -1.71
N PHE A 33 -13.12 4.44 -2.21
CA PHE A 33 -13.61 4.35 -3.59
C PHE A 33 -14.24 5.68 -4.03
N ALA A 34 -14.68 5.80 -5.28
CA ALA A 34 -15.33 7.02 -5.76
C ALA A 34 -16.72 7.22 -5.10
N GLU A 35 -16.98 8.40 -4.53
CA GLU A 35 -18.18 8.73 -3.73
C GLU A 35 -19.51 8.30 -4.38
N LYS A 36 -19.63 8.45 -5.71
CA LYS A 36 -20.81 8.01 -6.48
C LYS A 36 -21.19 6.53 -6.26
N HIS A 37 -20.26 5.70 -5.81
CA HIS A 37 -20.50 4.27 -5.55
C HIS A 37 -21.02 3.96 -4.14
N LEU A 38 -21.02 4.93 -3.22
CA LEU A 38 -21.40 4.74 -1.83
C LEU A 38 -22.79 4.09 -1.64
N PRO A 39 -23.85 4.49 -2.39
CA PRO A 39 -25.15 3.84 -2.26
C PRO A 39 -25.12 2.34 -2.57
N TYR A 40 -24.31 1.91 -3.55
CA TYR A 40 -24.18 0.50 -3.92
C TYR A 40 -23.43 -0.31 -2.84
N PHE A 41 -22.35 0.26 -2.27
CA PHE A 41 -21.61 -0.38 -1.18
C PHE A 41 -22.48 -0.52 0.08
N LYS A 42 -23.22 0.52 0.48
CA LYS A 42 -24.16 0.45 1.61
C LYS A 42 -25.26 -0.59 1.37
N LYS A 43 -25.90 -0.58 0.20
CA LYS A 43 -26.90 -1.59 -0.16
C LYS A 43 -26.34 -3.00 -0.09
N LYS A 44 -25.13 -3.21 -0.63
CA LYS A 44 -24.48 -4.53 -0.61
C LYS A 44 -24.15 -4.96 0.82
N TYR A 45 -23.60 -4.08 1.65
CA TYR A 45 -23.35 -4.33 3.07
C TYR A 45 -24.58 -4.87 3.80
N TYR A 46 -25.72 -4.16 3.75
CA TYR A 46 -26.94 -4.61 4.43
C TYR A 46 -27.43 -5.98 3.95
N SER A 47 -27.19 -6.33 2.69
CA SER A 47 -27.56 -7.64 2.15
C SER A 47 -26.65 -8.81 2.55
N VAL A 48 -25.40 -8.53 2.97
CA VAL A 48 -24.40 -9.59 3.25
C VAL A 48 -24.02 -9.69 4.71
N ILE A 49 -24.09 -8.60 5.47
CA ILE A 49 -23.48 -8.52 6.81
C ILE A 49 -23.97 -9.60 7.76
N LYS A 50 -25.28 -9.85 7.82
CA LYS A 50 -25.87 -10.88 8.67
C LYS A 50 -25.32 -12.28 8.35
N ARG A 51 -25.08 -12.58 7.06
CA ARG A 51 -24.50 -13.84 6.64
C ARG A 51 -23.03 -13.90 7.02
N VAL A 52 -22.25 -12.87 6.71
CA VAL A 52 -20.81 -12.83 7.00
C VAL A 52 -20.58 -12.95 8.51
N SER A 53 -21.21 -12.10 9.32
CA SER A 53 -21.12 -12.14 10.79
C SER A 53 -21.48 -13.49 11.38
N ARG A 54 -22.53 -14.14 10.89
CA ARG A 54 -22.91 -15.48 11.39
C ARG A 54 -21.87 -16.54 11.03
N THR A 55 -21.34 -16.50 9.81
CA THR A 55 -20.37 -17.50 9.36
C THR A 55 -19.02 -17.34 10.05
N THR A 56 -18.56 -16.10 10.24
CA THR A 56 -17.27 -15.81 10.89
C THR A 56 -17.36 -15.72 12.41
N LYS A 57 -18.57 -15.60 12.97
CA LYS A 57 -18.82 -15.28 14.39
C LYS A 57 -18.16 -13.96 14.81
N LYS A 58 -18.20 -12.95 13.94
CA LYS A 58 -17.59 -11.62 14.17
C LYS A 58 -18.56 -10.47 13.95
N THR A 59 -18.31 -9.37 14.65
CA THR A 59 -18.95 -8.07 14.47
C THR A 59 -18.09 -7.23 13.54
N PHE A 60 -18.72 -6.51 12.62
CA PHE A 60 -18.01 -5.76 11.58
C PHE A 60 -18.32 -4.28 11.65
N HIS A 61 -17.27 -3.49 11.82
CA HIS A 61 -17.30 -2.04 11.77
C HIS A 61 -16.74 -1.58 10.43
N ILE A 62 -17.57 -0.91 9.63
CA ILE A 62 -17.17 -0.45 8.30
C ILE A 62 -17.16 1.06 8.27
N SER A 63 -16.06 1.61 7.78
CA SER A 63 -15.93 3.01 7.42
C SER A 63 -15.60 3.14 5.94
N TYR A 64 -15.86 4.33 5.40
CA TYR A 64 -15.63 4.65 4.01
C TYR A 64 -14.84 5.95 3.92
N SER A 65 -13.99 6.06 2.93
CA SER A 65 -13.44 7.35 2.51
C SER A 65 -13.48 7.49 1.00
N PHE A 66 -13.28 8.71 0.56
CA PHE A 66 -13.27 9.06 -0.85
C PHE A 66 -12.00 9.86 -1.12
N GLN A 67 -11.55 9.84 -2.38
CA GLN A 67 -10.50 10.74 -2.78
C GLN A 67 -10.98 12.18 -2.56
N LYS A 68 -10.19 12.93 -1.78
CA LYS A 68 -10.47 14.32 -1.42
C LYS A 68 -10.30 15.20 -2.65
N LYS A 69 -11.31 15.99 -3.02
CA LYS A 69 -11.28 16.86 -4.22
C LYS A 69 -10.19 17.93 -4.14
N GLU A 70 -9.78 18.26 -2.92
CA GLU A 70 -8.69 19.19 -2.60
C GLU A 70 -7.35 18.68 -3.13
N THR A 71 -7.23 17.37 -3.39
CA THR A 71 -6.04 16.77 -4.02
C THR A 71 -6.07 16.81 -5.54
N ASP A 72 -7.18 17.21 -6.18
CA ASP A 72 -7.29 17.21 -7.64
C ASP A 72 -6.31 18.21 -8.27
N THR A 73 -5.68 17.80 -9.36
CA THR A 73 -4.71 18.63 -10.09
C THR A 73 -5.34 19.21 -11.36
N LEU A 74 -4.87 20.40 -11.75
CA LEU A 74 -5.34 21.07 -12.95
C LEU A 74 -4.87 20.30 -14.20
N ALA A 75 -5.80 19.97 -15.09
CA ALA A 75 -5.46 19.46 -16.42
C ALA A 75 -4.90 20.58 -17.30
N VAL A 76 -3.86 20.28 -18.05
CA VAL A 76 -3.23 21.22 -18.99
C VAL A 76 -3.15 20.63 -20.40
N THR A 77 -3.04 21.48 -21.41
CA THR A 77 -2.75 21.06 -22.79
C THR A 77 -1.33 20.50 -22.91
N PRO A 78 -0.95 19.86 -24.03
CA PRO A 78 0.44 19.46 -24.27
C PRO A 78 1.45 20.60 -24.12
N GLU A 79 1.03 21.85 -24.34
CA GLU A 79 1.81 23.09 -24.20
C GLU A 79 1.79 23.68 -22.78
N ASN A 80 1.26 22.96 -21.78
CA ASN A 80 1.12 23.41 -20.38
C ASN A 80 0.16 24.59 -20.15
N LEU A 81 -0.81 24.82 -21.04
CA LEU A 81 -1.86 25.82 -20.82
C LEU A 81 -3.04 25.19 -20.05
N PRO A 82 -3.71 25.91 -19.12
CA PRO A 82 -4.89 25.39 -18.43
C PRO A 82 -5.96 24.87 -19.41
N TYR A 83 -6.33 23.60 -19.27
CA TYR A 83 -7.36 23.01 -20.12
C TYR A 83 -8.75 23.45 -19.63
N ARG A 84 -9.60 23.85 -20.58
CA ARG A 84 -10.98 24.26 -20.33
C ARG A 84 -11.96 23.37 -21.09
N ASP A 85 -13.08 23.06 -20.44
CA ASP A 85 -14.18 22.34 -21.06
C ASP A 85 -14.92 23.20 -22.10
N ALA A 86 -15.92 22.63 -22.79
CA ALA A 86 -16.71 23.35 -23.78
C ALA A 86 -17.51 24.54 -23.21
N LYS A 87 -17.65 24.64 -21.88
CA LYS A 87 -18.31 25.74 -21.18
C LYS A 87 -17.31 26.77 -20.65
N GLY A 88 -16.01 26.59 -20.88
CA GLY A 88 -14.95 27.48 -20.43
C GLY A 88 -14.45 27.22 -18.99
N ASN A 89 -14.94 26.19 -18.30
CA ASN A 89 -14.51 25.87 -16.94
C ASN A 89 -13.17 25.16 -16.94
N LEU A 90 -12.34 25.42 -15.92
CA LEU A 90 -11.12 24.65 -15.69
C LEU A 90 -11.47 23.19 -15.39
N VAL A 91 -10.71 22.27 -15.97
CA VAL A 91 -10.88 20.84 -15.73
C VAL A 91 -9.84 20.37 -14.72
N PHE A 92 -10.32 19.83 -13.60
CA PHE A 92 -9.52 19.20 -12.57
C PHE A 92 -9.59 17.68 -12.70
N ARG A 93 -8.51 17.00 -12.37
CA ARG A 93 -8.44 15.54 -12.39
C ARG A 93 -8.02 14.97 -11.05
N PRO A 94 -8.55 13.79 -10.68
CA PRO A 94 -8.03 13.01 -9.59
C PRO A 94 -6.53 12.76 -9.80
N SER A 95 -5.74 13.09 -8.79
CA SER A 95 -4.27 13.06 -8.80
C SER A 95 -3.67 11.67 -8.53
N GLY A 96 -4.38 10.62 -8.92
CA GLY A 96 -3.92 9.23 -8.83
C GLY A 96 -3.91 8.66 -7.40
N HIS A 97 -3.24 7.52 -7.22
CA HIS A 97 -3.22 6.78 -5.96
C HIS A 97 -2.51 7.53 -4.83
N GLY A 98 -1.64 8.51 -5.12
CA GLY A 98 -0.99 9.34 -4.11
C GLY A 98 -1.94 10.09 -3.19
N ALA A 99 -3.13 10.43 -3.70
CA ALA A 99 -4.18 11.07 -2.90
C ALA A 99 -4.71 10.20 -1.75
N LEU A 100 -4.42 8.89 -1.76
CA LEU A 100 -4.83 7.96 -0.70
C LEU A 100 -4.01 8.11 0.58
N LEU A 101 -2.85 8.80 0.55
CA LEU A 101 -2.04 9.00 1.76
C LEU A 101 -2.83 9.76 2.81
N GLU A 102 -3.61 10.77 2.40
CA GLU A 102 -4.49 11.49 3.31
C GLU A 102 -5.57 10.59 3.92
N ASN A 103 -6.15 9.68 3.14
CA ASN A 103 -7.13 8.73 3.64
C ASN A 103 -6.51 7.80 4.69
N LEU A 104 -5.30 7.29 4.43
CA LEU A 104 -4.55 6.47 5.39
C LEU A 104 -4.16 7.29 6.64
N ASN A 105 -3.75 8.55 6.45
CA ASN A 105 -3.41 9.46 7.53
C ASN A 105 -4.61 9.81 8.41
N ASP A 106 -5.86 9.65 7.94
CA ASP A 106 -7.06 9.85 8.75
C ASP A 106 -7.44 8.59 9.55
N VAL A 107 -6.93 7.40 9.19
CA VAL A 107 -7.19 6.14 9.91
C VAL A 107 -6.52 6.16 11.29
N ASN A 108 -7.29 5.91 12.35
CA ASN A 108 -6.78 5.80 13.71
C ASN A 108 -6.62 4.33 14.11
N ALA A 109 -5.46 3.74 13.82
CA ALA A 109 -5.12 2.36 14.15
C ALA A 109 -3.61 2.22 14.34
N ASP A 110 -3.19 1.21 15.10
CA ASP A 110 -1.77 0.91 15.31
C ASP A 110 -1.19 0.21 14.08
N ILE A 111 -1.93 -0.77 13.57
CA ILE A 111 -1.58 -1.59 12.41
C ILE A 111 -2.71 -1.49 11.37
N VAL A 112 -2.34 -1.25 10.12
CA VAL A 112 -3.26 -1.23 8.99
C VAL A 112 -2.82 -2.20 7.91
N PHE A 113 -3.74 -3.08 7.49
CA PHE A 113 -3.57 -3.93 6.32
C PHE A 113 -4.12 -3.21 5.09
N VAL A 114 -3.29 -3.00 4.07
CA VAL A 114 -3.68 -2.37 2.81
C VAL A 114 -3.65 -3.42 1.69
N LYS A 115 -4.77 -3.51 0.95
CA LYS A 115 -4.94 -4.44 -0.15
C LYS A 115 -5.89 -3.89 -1.20
N ASN A 116 -5.62 -4.21 -2.46
CA ASN A 116 -6.55 -3.93 -3.54
C ASN A 116 -7.85 -4.74 -3.42
N ILE A 117 -9.00 -4.09 -3.62
CA ILE A 117 -10.32 -4.71 -3.46
C ILE A 117 -10.56 -5.90 -4.39
N ASP A 118 -9.93 -5.90 -5.57
CA ASP A 118 -10.07 -6.95 -6.58
C ASP A 118 -9.14 -8.15 -6.35
N ASN A 119 -8.18 -8.06 -5.42
CA ASN A 119 -7.40 -9.21 -4.98
C ASN A 119 -8.25 -10.05 -4.02
N VAL A 120 -8.92 -11.09 -4.53
CA VAL A 120 -9.82 -11.95 -3.75
C VAL A 120 -9.71 -13.40 -4.19
N ALA A 121 -9.80 -14.33 -3.26
CA ALA A 121 -9.86 -15.75 -3.54
C ALA A 121 -11.17 -16.36 -2.99
N ALA A 122 -11.48 -17.57 -3.43
CA ALA A 122 -12.53 -18.39 -2.87
C ALA A 122 -12.19 -18.75 -1.41
N ARG A 123 -13.23 -18.96 -0.60
CA ARG A 123 -13.09 -19.07 0.86
C ARG A 123 -12.24 -20.25 1.33
N GLU A 124 -12.07 -21.30 0.52
CA GLU A 124 -11.17 -22.39 0.86
C GLU A 124 -9.70 -21.96 1.00
N TYR A 125 -9.30 -20.84 0.39
CA TYR A 125 -7.93 -20.31 0.47
C TYR A 125 -7.72 -19.33 1.64
N VAL A 126 -8.77 -19.03 2.42
CA VAL A 126 -8.73 -17.96 3.43
C VAL A 126 -7.70 -18.23 4.54
N GLU A 127 -7.54 -19.49 4.96
CA GLU A 127 -6.64 -19.84 6.06
C GLU A 127 -5.17 -19.64 5.67
N GLU A 128 -4.81 -20.05 4.46
CA GLU A 128 -3.46 -19.85 3.91
C GLU A 128 -3.17 -18.35 3.70
N ILE A 129 -4.11 -17.61 3.10
CA ILE A 129 -3.97 -16.16 2.91
C ILE A 129 -3.81 -15.45 4.27
N ALA A 130 -4.66 -15.78 5.24
CA ALA A 130 -4.62 -15.18 6.57
C ALA A 130 -3.34 -15.54 7.33
N PHE A 131 -2.79 -16.74 7.15
CA PHE A 131 -1.51 -17.13 7.71
C PHE A 131 -0.40 -16.17 7.25
N TYR A 132 -0.27 -15.94 5.94
CA TYR A 132 0.77 -15.03 5.43
C TYR A 132 0.52 -13.57 5.82
N LYS A 133 -0.73 -13.13 5.92
CA LYS A 133 -1.05 -11.80 6.49
C LYS A 133 -0.53 -11.66 7.92
N LYS A 134 -0.70 -12.70 8.75
CA LYS A 134 -0.16 -12.73 10.12
C LYS A 134 1.36 -12.80 10.16
N VAL A 135 2.00 -13.48 9.20
CA VAL A 135 3.47 -13.47 9.07
C VAL A 135 3.98 -12.05 8.81
N LEU A 136 3.37 -11.32 7.88
CA LEU A 136 3.76 -9.93 7.58
C LEU A 136 3.55 -9.02 8.81
N ALA A 137 2.42 -9.13 9.49
CA ALA A 137 2.15 -8.38 10.72
C ALA A 137 3.10 -8.76 11.87
N GLY A 138 3.45 -10.04 12.00
CA GLY A 138 4.41 -10.52 12.97
C GLY A 138 5.81 -9.96 12.73
N LYS A 139 6.27 -9.92 11.47
CA LYS A 139 7.54 -9.28 11.11
C LYS A 139 7.51 -7.78 11.42
N LEU A 140 6.41 -7.10 11.12
CA LEU A 140 6.22 -5.69 11.44
C LEU A 140 6.35 -5.43 12.95
N LEU A 141 5.60 -6.17 13.77
CA LEU A 141 5.61 -6.04 15.23
C LEU A 141 6.98 -6.35 15.82
N HIS A 142 7.66 -7.39 15.32
CA HIS A 142 9.01 -7.74 15.75
C HIS A 142 10.00 -6.61 15.50
N LEU A 143 9.98 -6.03 14.29
CA LEU A 143 10.84 -4.91 13.94
C LEU A 143 10.49 -3.66 14.73
N GLN A 144 9.21 -3.31 14.91
CA GLN A 144 8.81 -2.17 15.75
C GLN A 144 9.33 -2.32 17.18
N GLY A 145 9.20 -3.50 17.79
CA GLY A 145 9.71 -3.74 19.14
C GLY A 145 11.21 -3.48 19.26
N LYS A 146 11.99 -3.93 18.26
CA LYS A 146 13.45 -3.67 18.21
C LYS A 146 13.77 -2.19 17.97
N ILE A 147 13.12 -1.57 17.00
CA ILE A 147 13.28 -0.15 16.66
C ILE A 147 12.98 0.73 17.88
N PHE A 148 11.87 0.46 18.57
CA PHE A 148 11.44 1.25 19.72
C PHE A 148 12.43 1.11 20.89
N GLY A 149 12.87 -0.12 21.20
CA GLY A 149 13.92 -0.35 22.19
C GLY A 149 15.22 0.41 21.89
N TYR A 150 15.68 0.37 20.64
CA TYR A 150 16.87 1.13 20.24
C TYR A 150 16.67 2.65 20.33
N ILE A 151 15.49 3.17 20.00
CA ILE A 151 15.19 4.60 20.16
C ILE A 151 15.28 5.00 21.65
N GLU A 152 14.74 4.18 22.56
CA GLU A 152 14.80 4.42 24.01
C GLU A 152 16.24 4.37 24.53
N GLU A 153 17.04 3.37 24.11
CA GLU A 153 18.45 3.27 24.51
C GLU A 153 19.30 4.45 24.00
N LEU A 154 18.95 5.01 22.83
CA LEU A 154 19.59 6.21 22.27
C LEU A 154 19.22 7.52 22.99
N GLU A 155 18.25 7.52 23.91
CA GLU A 155 17.96 8.69 24.77
C GLU A 155 18.92 8.81 25.97
N GLY A 156 19.66 7.74 26.30
CA GLY A 156 20.60 7.69 27.42
C GLY A 156 22.08 7.83 27.04
N ASP A 157 22.95 7.28 27.89
CA ASP A 157 24.39 7.21 27.60
C ASP A 157 24.67 6.14 26.55
N VAL A 158 25.09 6.58 25.36
CA VAL A 158 25.26 5.72 24.20
C VAL A 158 26.68 5.15 24.13
N SER A 159 26.80 3.82 24.24
CA SER A 159 28.06 3.11 24.06
C SER A 159 28.41 2.92 22.58
N SER A 160 29.70 2.72 22.30
CA SER A 160 30.16 2.45 20.92
C SER A 160 29.67 1.10 20.40
N GLU A 161 29.46 0.15 21.30
CA GLU A 161 28.95 -1.19 21.06
C GLU A 161 27.48 -1.14 20.63
N LEU A 162 26.65 -0.37 21.33
CA LEU A 162 25.24 -0.16 20.99
C LEU A 162 25.09 0.42 19.59
N ILE A 163 25.90 1.43 19.23
CA ILE A 163 25.86 2.02 17.89
C ILE A 163 26.21 1.01 16.81
N LYS A 164 27.22 0.16 17.03
CA LYS A 164 27.57 -0.91 16.08
C LYS A 164 26.44 -1.93 15.93
N GLU A 165 25.77 -2.28 17.03
CA GLU A 165 24.61 -3.16 17.01
C GLU A 165 23.45 -2.55 16.20
N ILE A 166 23.11 -1.29 16.46
CA ILE A 166 22.05 -0.57 15.74
C ILE A 166 22.38 -0.46 14.25
N HIS A 167 23.63 -0.14 13.90
CA HIS A 167 24.07 -0.08 12.51
C HIS A 167 23.96 -1.45 11.82
N SER A 168 24.33 -2.53 12.52
CA SER A 168 24.17 -3.89 12.03
C SER A 168 22.69 -4.25 11.82
N PHE A 169 21.82 -3.86 12.75
CA PHE A 169 20.37 -4.05 12.63
C PHE A 169 19.81 -3.28 11.43
N ILE A 170 20.14 -2.00 11.28
CA ILE A 170 19.68 -1.17 10.14
C ILE A 170 20.11 -1.80 8.81
N TRP A 171 21.33 -2.30 8.71
CA TRP A 171 21.83 -2.91 7.47
C TRP A 171 21.18 -4.25 7.14
N ASN A 172 21.05 -5.13 8.14
CA ASN A 172 20.64 -6.53 7.95
C ASN A 172 19.12 -6.72 8.03
N GLU A 173 18.45 -6.04 8.95
CA GLU A 173 17.03 -6.23 9.22
C GLU A 173 16.15 -5.19 8.54
N LEU A 174 16.66 -3.97 8.30
CA LEU A 174 15.96 -2.92 7.56
C LEU A 174 16.41 -2.77 6.10
N ASP A 175 17.43 -3.52 5.68
CA ASP A 175 18.00 -3.50 4.33
C ASP A 175 18.50 -2.14 3.84
N VAL A 176 18.86 -1.25 4.78
CA VAL A 176 19.36 0.09 4.49
C VAL A 176 20.88 0.04 4.32
N LYS A 177 21.35 0.32 3.10
CA LYS A 177 22.78 0.23 2.78
C LYS A 177 23.53 1.52 3.12
N ASP A 178 22.88 2.66 3.02
CA ASP A 178 23.45 3.94 3.44
C ASP A 178 23.09 4.22 4.91
N ILE A 179 23.91 3.69 5.83
CA ILE A 179 23.65 3.75 7.27
C ILE A 179 23.71 5.20 7.77
N PRO A 180 22.67 5.70 8.50
CA PRO A 180 22.67 7.04 9.04
C PRO A 180 23.82 7.25 10.04
N GLN A 181 24.50 8.38 9.95
CA GLN A 181 25.65 8.71 10.79
C GLN A 181 25.26 9.70 11.89
N GLY A 182 25.64 9.38 13.13
CA GLY A 182 25.39 10.22 14.31
C GLY A 182 24.07 9.90 15.02
N ILE A 183 24.10 9.98 16.35
CA ILE A 183 23.01 9.53 17.24
C ILE A 183 21.66 10.15 16.87
N SER A 184 21.59 11.48 16.66
CA SER A 184 20.33 12.17 16.33
C SER A 184 19.75 11.68 15.01
N VAL A 185 20.58 11.58 13.97
CA VAL A 185 20.16 11.16 12.63
C VAL A 185 19.72 9.70 12.64
N THR A 186 20.45 8.82 13.34
CA THR A 186 20.05 7.41 13.52
C THR A 186 18.72 7.31 14.25
N ARG A 187 18.49 8.11 15.29
CA ARG A 187 17.22 8.12 16.02
C ARG A 187 16.06 8.61 15.16
N GLU A 188 16.25 9.69 14.42
CA GLU A 188 15.25 10.23 13.48
C GLU A 188 14.94 9.26 12.35
N PHE A 189 15.94 8.54 11.85
CA PHE A 189 15.79 7.49 10.85
C PHE A 189 14.94 6.32 11.39
N LEU A 190 15.26 5.85 12.60
CA LEU A 190 14.51 4.77 13.24
C LEU A 190 13.06 5.18 13.54
N ASN A 191 12.84 6.44 13.94
CA ASN A 191 11.52 6.98 14.28
C ASN A 191 10.70 7.42 13.05
N ARG A 192 10.51 6.50 12.11
CA ARG A 192 9.69 6.65 10.91
C ARG A 192 8.55 5.63 10.91
N PRO A 193 7.44 5.89 10.20
CA PRO A 193 6.44 4.87 9.92
C PRO A 193 7.08 3.63 9.27
N LEU A 194 6.58 2.45 9.60
CA LEU A 194 7.10 1.17 9.11
C LEU A 194 6.07 0.49 8.21
N ARG A 195 6.52 -0.07 7.08
CA ARG A 195 5.70 -0.94 6.24
C ARG A 195 6.43 -2.24 5.93
N VAL A 196 5.71 -3.35 6.02
CA VAL A 196 6.14 -4.66 5.55
C VAL A 196 5.27 -5.04 4.35
N CYS A 197 5.92 -5.21 3.21
CA CYS A 197 5.33 -5.41 1.91
C CYS A 197 5.48 -6.88 1.50
N GLY A 198 4.37 -7.61 1.43
CA GLY A 198 4.37 -8.94 0.82
C GLY A 198 4.59 -8.83 -0.68
N VAL A 199 5.59 -9.51 -1.22
CA VAL A 199 5.88 -9.58 -2.67
C VAL A 199 5.77 -11.01 -3.17
N VAL A 200 5.38 -11.19 -4.42
CA VAL A 200 5.22 -12.51 -5.05
C VAL A 200 6.19 -12.65 -6.21
N LYS A 201 6.59 -13.88 -6.53
CA LYS A 201 7.42 -14.13 -7.72
C LYS A 201 6.73 -13.61 -8.98
N ASN A 202 7.47 -12.85 -9.78
CA ASN A 202 6.97 -12.27 -11.01
C ASN A 202 6.75 -13.37 -12.06
N LYS A 203 5.52 -13.49 -12.57
CA LYS A 203 5.15 -14.41 -13.66
C LYS A 203 4.79 -13.66 -14.95
N GLY A 204 5.40 -12.49 -15.17
CA GLY A 204 5.10 -11.59 -16.29
C GLY A 204 3.91 -10.66 -16.03
N ALA A 205 3.62 -10.35 -14.75
CA ALA A 205 2.56 -9.42 -14.40
C ALA A 205 2.96 -7.98 -14.81
N SER A 206 2.02 -7.23 -15.36
CA SER A 206 2.20 -5.80 -15.61
C SER A 206 2.01 -5.01 -14.31
N GLY A 207 3.02 -4.23 -13.92
CA GLY A 207 2.95 -3.31 -12.78
C GLY A 207 4.32 -3.06 -12.15
N GLY A 208 4.31 -2.53 -10.93
CA GLY A 208 5.53 -2.20 -10.19
C GLY A 208 6.09 -3.36 -9.36
N GLY A 209 7.33 -3.19 -8.90
CA GLY A 209 8.05 -4.17 -8.09
C GLY A 209 8.99 -3.50 -7.09
N PRO A 210 9.63 -4.30 -6.22
CA PRO A 210 10.65 -3.79 -5.30
C PRO A 210 11.95 -3.47 -6.06
N PHE A 211 12.44 -2.25 -5.91
CA PHE A 211 13.72 -1.81 -6.48
C PHE A 211 14.47 -0.91 -5.51
N TRP A 212 15.80 -0.87 -5.63
CA TRP A 212 16.61 0.17 -5.00
C TRP A 212 16.54 1.44 -5.84
N VAL A 213 16.12 2.53 -5.22
CA VAL A 213 16.09 3.87 -5.82
C VAL A 213 17.18 4.68 -5.15
N LYS A 214 17.94 5.39 -5.97
CA LYS A 214 18.93 6.36 -5.50
C LYS A 214 18.36 7.76 -5.68
N ASP A 215 18.29 8.53 -4.61
CA ASP A 215 17.81 9.91 -4.66
C ASP A 215 18.87 10.89 -5.18
N GLU A 216 18.53 12.18 -5.23
CA GLU A 216 19.40 13.25 -5.72
C GLU A 216 20.64 13.47 -4.82
N GLU A 217 20.53 13.13 -3.54
CA GLU A 217 21.64 13.20 -2.58
C GLU A 217 22.54 11.96 -2.64
N GLY A 218 22.14 10.95 -3.42
CA GLY A 218 22.87 9.72 -3.61
C GLY A 218 22.58 8.65 -2.57
N VAL A 219 21.53 8.81 -1.76
CA VAL A 219 21.10 7.82 -0.77
C VAL A 219 20.21 6.77 -1.45
N SER A 220 20.50 5.51 -1.17
CA SER A 220 19.80 4.37 -1.74
C SER A 220 18.74 3.85 -0.77
N SER A 221 17.50 3.75 -1.22
CA SER A 221 16.40 3.19 -0.45
C SER A 221 15.59 2.16 -1.24
N LEU A 222 14.99 1.21 -0.53
CA LEU A 222 14.12 0.19 -1.11
C LEU A 222 12.71 0.75 -1.30
N GLN A 223 12.25 0.81 -2.54
CA GLN A 223 10.96 1.38 -2.91
C GLN A 223 10.14 0.45 -3.81
N ILE A 224 8.83 0.71 -3.90
CA ILE A 224 7.97 0.07 -4.89
C ILE A 224 7.92 0.98 -6.12
N VAL A 225 8.65 0.64 -7.17
CA VAL A 225 8.71 1.47 -8.38
C VAL A 225 7.73 0.95 -9.42
N GLU A 226 6.85 1.82 -9.91
CA GLU A 226 5.98 1.51 -11.04
C GLU A 226 6.71 1.62 -12.36
N LYS A 227 6.33 0.80 -13.35
CA LYS A 227 6.92 0.85 -14.69
C LYS A 227 6.84 2.23 -15.35
N SER A 228 5.81 3.02 -15.03
CA SER A 228 5.64 4.41 -15.52
C SER A 228 6.70 5.37 -14.99
N GLN A 229 7.36 5.04 -13.89
CA GLN A 229 8.40 5.85 -13.24
C GLN A 229 9.81 5.49 -13.73
N ILE A 230 9.95 4.44 -14.53
CA ILE A 230 11.26 3.96 -15.00
C ILE A 230 11.51 4.48 -16.41
N ASP A 231 12.70 5.05 -16.63
CA ASP A 231 13.12 5.45 -17.98
C ASP A 231 13.38 4.22 -18.84
N LEU A 232 12.45 3.93 -19.76
CA LEU A 232 12.52 2.81 -20.70
C LEU A 232 13.44 3.10 -21.91
N GLN A 233 14.09 4.26 -21.99
CA GLN A 233 15.15 4.52 -22.95
C GLN A 233 16.53 4.13 -22.41
N ASP A 234 16.66 3.99 -21.08
CA ASP A 234 17.90 3.55 -20.44
C ASP A 234 18.02 2.02 -20.50
N LYS A 235 19.09 1.55 -21.16
CA LYS A 235 19.39 0.11 -21.30
C LYS A 235 19.64 -0.57 -19.96
N HIS A 236 20.25 0.13 -19.00
CA HIS A 236 20.49 -0.40 -17.66
C HIS A 236 19.17 -0.61 -16.92
N HIS A 237 18.27 0.38 -16.94
CA HIS A 237 16.94 0.24 -16.35
C HIS A 237 16.13 -0.89 -16.99
N ILE A 238 16.20 -1.03 -18.31
CA ILE A 238 15.56 -2.16 -19.01
C ILE A 238 16.12 -3.50 -18.52
N ALA A 239 17.44 -3.62 -18.35
CA ALA A 239 18.06 -4.84 -17.83
C ALA A 239 17.58 -5.16 -16.41
N VAL A 240 17.57 -4.17 -15.52
CA VAL A 240 17.09 -4.31 -14.13
C VAL A 240 15.62 -4.77 -14.07
N ILE A 241 14.75 -4.21 -14.92
CA ILE A 241 13.34 -4.66 -15.00
C ILE A 241 13.26 -6.12 -15.48
N ASN A 242 14.05 -6.49 -16.48
CA ASN A 242 14.02 -7.84 -17.05
C ASN A 242 14.56 -8.90 -16.08
N GLU A 243 15.44 -8.51 -15.16
CA GLU A 243 15.97 -9.37 -14.09
C GLU A 243 15.09 -9.36 -12.83
N ALA A 244 14.04 -8.53 -12.78
CA ALA A 244 13.16 -8.42 -11.62
C ALA A 244 12.45 -9.74 -11.33
N THR A 245 12.81 -10.36 -10.21
CA THR A 245 12.28 -11.67 -9.78
C THR A 245 10.92 -11.57 -9.08
N HIS A 246 10.54 -10.38 -8.62
CA HIS A 246 9.37 -10.16 -7.77
C HIS A 246 8.46 -9.05 -8.28
N PHE A 247 7.19 -9.12 -7.88
CA PHE A 247 6.13 -8.19 -8.20
C PHE A 247 5.45 -7.72 -6.91
N ASN A 248 4.99 -6.46 -6.88
CA ASN A 248 4.23 -5.93 -5.74
C ASN A 248 2.71 -6.15 -5.93
N PRO A 249 2.08 -7.06 -5.16
CA PRO A 249 0.63 -7.28 -5.19
C PRO A 249 -0.19 -6.17 -4.50
N VAL A 250 0.47 -5.18 -3.90
CA VAL A 250 -0.13 -4.23 -2.94
C VAL A 250 -0.70 -5.01 -1.76
N ASP A 251 0.16 -5.80 -1.11
CA ASP A 251 -0.13 -6.48 0.16
C ASP A 251 0.77 -5.86 1.23
N LEU A 252 0.27 -4.81 1.89
CA LEU A 252 1.06 -4.02 2.83
C LEU A 252 0.50 -4.17 4.24
N VAL A 253 1.39 -4.27 5.22
CA VAL A 253 1.08 -4.09 6.63
C VAL A 253 1.84 -2.87 7.11
N CYS A 254 1.14 -1.86 7.62
CA CYS A 254 1.68 -0.56 8.00
C CYS A 254 1.55 -0.34 9.50
N GLY A 255 2.61 0.14 10.14
CA GLY A 255 2.64 0.62 11.52
C GLY A 255 2.63 2.15 11.52
N LEU A 256 1.61 2.74 12.14
CA LEU A 256 1.30 4.18 12.01
C LEU A 256 1.61 5.01 13.26
N ARG A 257 2.22 4.40 14.28
CA ARG A 257 2.56 5.04 15.55
C ARG A 257 4.03 4.96 15.88
N ASP A 258 4.50 5.99 16.58
CA ASP A 258 5.84 6.06 17.13
C ASP A 258 6.00 5.19 18.40
N TYR A 259 7.22 5.12 18.91
CA TYR A 259 7.58 4.40 20.13
C TYR A 259 6.84 4.87 21.40
N LYS A 260 6.26 6.08 21.37
CA LYS A 260 5.47 6.68 22.46
C LYS A 260 3.96 6.48 22.27
N GLY A 261 3.54 5.81 21.20
CA GLY A 261 2.13 5.60 20.85
C GLY A 261 1.47 6.80 20.16
N ASN A 262 2.21 7.85 19.83
CA ASN A 262 1.68 8.96 19.06
C ASN A 262 1.53 8.55 17.61
N LYS A 263 0.46 9.02 16.98
CA LYS A 263 0.24 8.80 15.55
C LYS A 263 1.18 9.69 14.74
N PHE A 264 1.85 9.11 13.75
CA PHE A 264 2.62 9.89 12.79
C PHE A 264 1.70 10.73 11.89
N ASP A 265 2.12 11.94 11.57
CA ASP A 265 1.58 12.66 10.40
C ASP A 265 2.28 12.15 9.15
N LEU A 266 1.65 11.21 8.45
CA LEU A 266 2.25 10.46 7.34
C LEU A 266 2.68 11.37 6.18
N LYS A 267 2.09 12.56 6.06
CA LYS A 267 2.44 13.56 5.06
C LYS A 267 3.87 14.09 5.23
N GLN A 268 4.40 14.06 6.45
CA GLN A 268 5.78 14.48 6.73
C GLN A 268 6.83 13.50 6.17
N TYR A 269 6.39 12.30 5.80
CA TYR A 269 7.24 11.23 5.28
C TYR A 269 7.03 10.98 3.78
N ALA A 270 6.26 11.85 3.11
CA ALA A 270 6.07 11.82 1.66
C ALA A 270 7.14 12.67 0.97
N ASN A 271 7.53 12.23 -0.23
CA ASN A 271 8.39 12.99 -1.13
C ASN A 271 7.51 13.68 -2.19
N PRO A 272 7.28 15.01 -2.09
CA PRO A 272 6.41 15.74 -3.01
C PRO A 272 6.97 15.78 -4.44
N ASP A 273 8.28 15.61 -4.62
CA ASP A 273 8.95 15.68 -5.93
C ASP A 273 8.84 14.36 -6.71
N ALA A 274 8.42 13.27 -6.06
CA ALA A 274 8.18 11.97 -6.69
C ALA A 274 6.85 11.88 -7.48
N GLY A 275 6.19 13.01 -7.75
CA GLY A 275 5.02 13.09 -8.63
C GLY A 275 5.41 12.88 -10.10
N PHE A 276 4.43 12.56 -10.96
CA PHE A 276 4.69 12.38 -12.39
C PHE A 276 3.60 12.97 -13.28
N ILE A 277 3.97 13.29 -14.53
CA ILE A 277 3.02 13.82 -15.51
C ILE A 277 2.39 12.69 -16.30
N SER A 278 1.10 12.48 -16.10
CA SER A 278 0.31 11.55 -16.91
C SER A 278 -0.18 12.22 -18.20
N LYS A 279 -0.20 11.46 -19.31
CA LYS A 279 -0.78 11.88 -20.59
C LYS A 279 -2.08 11.13 -20.80
N LYS A 280 -3.20 11.86 -20.96
CA LYS A 280 -4.55 11.28 -21.12
C LYS A 280 -5.28 11.97 -22.26
N TYR A 281 -6.46 11.46 -22.60
CA TYR A 281 -7.38 12.10 -23.55
C TYR A 281 -8.67 12.48 -22.83
N GLU A 282 -9.13 13.71 -23.05
CA GLU A 282 -10.41 14.22 -22.57
C GLU A 282 -11.19 14.74 -23.77
N ASN A 283 -12.36 14.15 -24.04
CA ASN A 283 -13.20 14.47 -25.21
C ASN A 283 -12.42 14.45 -26.54
N GLY A 284 -11.55 13.45 -26.72
CA GLY A 284 -10.72 13.30 -27.91
C GLY A 284 -9.52 14.25 -28.01
N LYS A 285 -9.32 15.15 -27.04
CA LYS A 285 -8.15 16.05 -26.99
C LYS A 285 -7.09 15.50 -26.02
N PRO A 286 -5.81 15.52 -26.40
CA PRO A 286 -4.74 15.15 -25.48
C PRO A 286 -4.63 16.19 -24.36
N ILE A 287 -4.46 15.71 -23.14
CA ILE A 287 -4.22 16.52 -21.94
C ILE A 287 -3.06 15.92 -21.14
N LYS A 288 -2.44 16.75 -20.32
CA LYS A 288 -1.49 16.35 -19.28
C LYS A 288 -2.09 16.65 -17.91
N ALA A 289 -1.82 15.82 -16.92
CA ALA A 289 -2.19 16.07 -15.54
C ALA A 289 -1.08 15.57 -14.61
N LEU A 290 -0.77 16.36 -13.58
CA LEU A 290 0.13 15.95 -12.50
C LEU A 290 -0.55 14.87 -11.66
N GLU A 291 0.07 13.71 -11.51
CA GLU A 291 -0.31 12.72 -10.51
C GLU A 291 0.59 12.89 -9.29
N LEU A 292 -0.02 12.92 -8.10
CA LEU A 292 0.70 13.00 -6.85
C LEU A 292 1.53 11.72 -6.65
N PRO A 293 2.61 11.80 -5.85
CA PRO A 293 3.48 10.66 -5.58
C PRO A 293 2.67 9.43 -5.16
N GLY A 294 2.79 8.30 -5.88
CA GLY A 294 1.93 7.13 -5.66
C GLY A 294 1.94 6.64 -4.20
N LEU A 295 0.79 6.13 -3.71
CA LEU A 295 0.60 5.74 -2.29
C LEU A 295 1.74 4.85 -1.77
N TRP A 296 2.13 3.86 -2.54
CA TRP A 296 3.13 2.86 -2.16
C TRP A 296 4.54 3.19 -2.64
N ASN A 297 4.77 4.35 -3.24
CA ASN A 297 6.12 4.83 -3.56
C ASN A 297 6.34 6.19 -2.88
N GLY A 298 6.34 7.29 -3.62
CA GLY A 298 6.70 8.61 -3.10
C GLY A 298 5.80 9.13 -1.96
N SER A 299 4.56 8.66 -1.78
CA SER A 299 3.78 8.98 -0.57
C SER A 299 4.32 8.30 0.70
N MET A 300 5.14 7.27 0.54
CA MET A 300 5.77 6.47 1.58
C MET A 300 7.30 6.41 1.40
N ASP A 301 7.89 7.45 0.80
CA ASP A 301 9.31 7.48 0.43
C ASP A 301 10.21 7.35 1.66
N ASN A 302 9.92 8.15 2.70
CA ASN A 302 10.66 8.21 3.95
C ASN A 302 10.10 7.25 5.02
N TRP A 303 9.64 6.08 4.59
CA TRP A 303 9.20 5.01 5.49
C TRP A 303 10.27 3.93 5.61
N ASN A 304 10.39 3.32 6.79
CA ASN A 304 11.13 2.07 6.92
C ASN A 304 10.36 1.00 6.13
N THR A 305 11.00 0.40 5.12
CA THR A 305 10.32 -0.44 4.12
C THR A 305 11.00 -1.80 4.02
N ILE A 306 10.23 -2.87 4.24
CA ILE A 306 10.72 -4.25 4.20
C ILE A 306 9.92 -5.04 3.17
N PHE A 307 10.59 -5.88 2.39
CA PHE A 307 9.94 -6.79 1.46
C PHE A 307 10.05 -8.24 1.95
N VAL A 308 8.95 -8.98 1.87
CA VAL A 308 8.89 -10.39 2.27
C VAL A 308 8.27 -11.18 1.13
N GLU A 309 8.98 -12.19 0.61
CA GLU A 309 8.39 -13.13 -0.35
C GLU A 309 7.23 -13.89 0.31
N VAL A 310 6.06 -13.82 -0.31
CA VAL A 310 4.87 -14.60 0.07
C VAL A 310 4.41 -15.45 -1.12
N PRO A 311 3.70 -16.57 -0.88
CA PRO A 311 3.22 -17.42 -1.96
C PRO A 311 2.24 -16.69 -2.88
N ILE A 312 2.25 -17.07 -4.17
CA ILE A 312 1.41 -16.47 -5.20
C ILE A 312 -0.10 -16.53 -4.88
N ILE A 313 -0.54 -17.47 -4.04
CA ILE A 313 -1.94 -17.61 -3.64
C ILE A 313 -2.45 -16.42 -2.79
N THR A 314 -1.57 -15.57 -2.24
CA THR A 314 -1.99 -14.31 -1.60
C THR A 314 -2.37 -13.23 -2.63
N PHE A 315 -2.15 -13.48 -3.92
CA PHE A 315 -2.36 -12.54 -5.02
C PHE A 315 -3.24 -13.11 -6.14
N ASN A 316 -4.55 -12.82 -6.04
CA ASN A 316 -5.57 -13.23 -7.00
C ASN A 316 -6.39 -12.01 -7.48
N PRO A 317 -5.79 -11.11 -8.29
CA PRO A 317 -6.50 -9.96 -8.82
C PRO A 317 -7.52 -10.35 -9.91
N VAL A 318 -8.64 -9.64 -9.94
CA VAL A 318 -9.65 -9.73 -11.01
C VAL A 318 -9.63 -8.45 -11.83
N LYS A 319 -8.90 -8.45 -12.95
CA LYS A 319 -8.81 -7.28 -13.87
C LYS A 319 -9.72 -7.43 -15.09
N SER A 320 -10.09 -8.66 -15.43
CA SER A 320 -10.97 -9.01 -16.53
C SER A 320 -11.96 -10.10 -16.14
N VAL A 321 -13.02 -10.28 -16.94
CA VAL A 321 -13.99 -11.37 -16.72
C VAL A 321 -13.33 -12.74 -16.80
N ASN A 322 -12.29 -12.90 -17.63
CA ASN A 322 -11.57 -14.16 -17.79
C ASN A 322 -10.79 -14.57 -16.55
N ASP A 323 -10.39 -13.62 -15.69
CA ASP A 323 -9.71 -13.95 -14.45
C ASP A 323 -10.58 -14.83 -13.56
N LEU A 324 -11.91 -14.62 -13.55
CA LEU A 324 -12.87 -15.40 -12.78
C LEU A 324 -12.95 -16.90 -13.17
N LEU A 325 -12.33 -17.29 -14.29
CA LEU A 325 -12.25 -18.70 -14.71
C LEU A 325 -11.15 -19.48 -13.98
N LYS A 326 -10.20 -18.79 -13.35
CA LYS A 326 -9.13 -19.42 -12.56
C LYS A 326 -9.72 -20.16 -11.34
N LYS A 327 -9.05 -21.22 -10.90
CA LYS A 327 -9.53 -22.08 -9.81
C LYS A 327 -9.69 -21.29 -8.50
N GLU A 328 -8.83 -20.30 -8.29
CA GLU A 328 -8.80 -19.47 -7.09
C GLU A 328 -10.06 -18.61 -6.94
N HIS A 329 -10.85 -18.40 -8.01
CA HIS A 329 -12.13 -17.69 -7.96
C HIS A 329 -13.34 -18.64 -8.07
N ARG A 330 -13.09 -19.95 -8.11
CA ARG A 330 -14.09 -21.00 -8.30
C ARG A 330 -14.14 -21.87 -7.06
N PRO A 331 -15.08 -21.60 -6.14
CA PRO A 331 -15.25 -22.45 -4.97
C PRO A 331 -15.45 -23.90 -5.40
N ASN A 332 -14.74 -24.81 -4.74
CA ASN A 332 -15.05 -26.23 -4.81
C ASN A 332 -16.50 -26.40 -4.34
N ALA A 333 -17.33 -27.02 -5.19
CA ALA A 333 -18.78 -27.09 -5.07
C ALA A 333 -19.21 -27.38 -3.63
#